data_AF-Q28S07-F1
#
_entry.id   AF-Q28S07-F1
#
_cell.length_a   1.000
_cell.length_b   1.000
_cell.length_c   1.000
_cell.angle_alpha   90.00
_cell.angle_beta   90.00
_cell.angle_gamma   90.00
#
_symmetry.space_group_name_H-M   'P 1'
#
loop_
_entity.id
_entity.type
_entity.pdbx_description
1 polymer ?
#
loop_
_entity_poly.entity_id
_entity_poly.type
_entity_poly.pdbx_seq_one_letter_code
_entity_poly.pdbx_strand_id
1 'polypeptide(L)'
;MTIKRLLIAMPILLLGWIATLAVVMRLGGEAPAAFVPFPSATLMATLPQDIAITGQSPVSLTLRSEADNLPARLYQSGAWLVLPAGLEACIPNFLRETPATR
;
A
#
# COMPACT_ATOMS: atom_id res chain seq x y z
N MET A 1 12.92 -33.36 12.21
CA MET A 1 12.51 -32.26 13.13
C MET A 1 12.65 -30.86 12.53
N THR A 2 13.38 -30.67 11.42
CA THR A 2 13.56 -29.35 10.77
C THR A 2 12.35 -28.87 9.97
N ILE A 3 11.66 -29.77 9.26
CA ILE A 3 10.47 -29.43 8.45
C ILE A 3 9.34 -28.84 9.29
N LYS A 4 9.04 -29.43 10.47
CA LYS A 4 8.02 -28.88 11.39
C LYS A 4 8.38 -27.48 11.89
N ARG A 5 9.66 -27.22 12.15
CA ARG A 5 10.14 -25.88 12.54
C ARG A 5 10.06 -24.89 11.38
N LEU A 6 10.39 -25.32 10.16
CA LEU A 6 10.28 -24.48 8.96
C LEU A 6 8.82 -24.14 8.62
N LEU A 7 7.91 -25.10 8.76
CA LEU A 7 6.47 -24.89 8.56
C LEU A 7 5.89 -23.83 9.51
N ILE A 8 6.50 -23.62 10.67
CA ILE A 8 6.08 -22.61 11.65
C ILE A 8 6.87 -21.31 11.45
N ALA A 9 8.19 -21.39 11.24
CA ALA A 9 9.06 -20.22 11.10
C ALA A 9 8.72 -19.40 9.86
N MET A 10 8.38 -20.04 8.74
CA MET A 10 8.07 -19.37 7.48
C MET A 10 6.84 -18.45 7.56
N PRO A 11 5.66 -18.89 8.06
CA PRO A 11 4.53 -17.99 8.22
C PRO A 11 4.80 -16.91 9.28
N ILE A 12 5.52 -17.20 10.36
CA ILE A 12 5.86 -16.19 11.38
C ILE A 12 6.74 -15.09 10.77
N LEU A 13 7.75 -15.47 9.99
CA LEU A 13 8.62 -14.52 9.31
C LEU A 13 7.82 -13.66 8.32
N LEU A 14 6.94 -14.29 7.53
CA LEU A 14 6.09 -13.59 6.57
C LEU A 14 5.14 -12.61 7.27
N LEU A 15 4.52 -13.01 8.38
CA LEU A 15 3.66 -12.14 9.18
C LEU A 15 4.46 -10.98 9.78
N GLY A 16 5.65 -11.24 10.33
CA GLY A 16 6.53 -10.19 10.87
C GLY A 16 6.98 -9.20 9.80
N TRP A 17 7.31 -9.69 8.61
CA TRP A 17 7.65 -8.87 7.45
C TRP A 17 6.48 -7.98 7.03
N ILE A 18 5.29 -8.56 6.83
CA ILE A 18 4.09 -7.81 6.44
C ILE A 18 3.70 -6.78 7.51
N ALA A 19 3.77 -7.15 8.79
CA ALA A 19 3.52 -6.24 9.90
C ALA A 19 4.52 -5.06 9.89
N THR A 20 5.80 -5.32 9.62
CA THR A 20 6.82 -4.27 9.52
C THR A 20 6.50 -3.31 8.37
N LEU A 21 6.15 -3.81 7.19
CA LEU A 21 5.76 -2.98 6.05
C LEU A 21 4.53 -2.11 6.36
N ALA A 22 3.51 -2.68 7.00
CA ALA A 22 2.31 -1.96 7.39
C ALA A 22 2.61 -0.86 8.43
N VAL A 23 3.50 -1.14 9.40
CA VAL A 23 3.94 -0.15 10.39
C VAL A 23 4.73 0.98 9.73
N VAL A 24 5.69 0.67 8.86
CA VAL A 24 6.46 1.68 8.13
C VAL A 24 5.54 2.57 7.28
N MET A 25 4.59 1.98 6.56
CA MET A 25 3.62 2.77 5.80
C MET A 25 2.75 3.66 6.69
N ARG A 26 2.33 3.15 7.85
CA ARG A 26 1.47 3.88 8.78
C ARG A 26 2.18 5.02 9.51
N LEU A 27 3.46 4.84 9.86
CA LEU A 27 4.24 5.82 10.61
C LEU A 27 5.03 6.77 9.71
N GLY A 28 5.48 6.28 8.55
CA GLY A 28 6.26 7.04 7.58
C GLY A 28 5.40 7.91 6.68
N GLY A 29 4.25 7.42 6.20
CA GLY A 29 3.32 8.22 5.38
C GLY A 29 3.86 8.75 4.04
N GLU A 30 5.13 8.52 3.73
CA GLU A 30 5.88 9.13 2.62
C GLU A 30 5.75 8.41 1.27
N ALA A 31 5.13 7.23 1.22
CA ALA A 31 4.99 6.53 -0.06
C ALA A 31 3.77 7.08 -0.83
N PRO A 32 3.96 7.63 -2.04
CA PRO A 32 2.88 8.21 -2.84
C PRO A 32 1.89 7.14 -3.37
N ALA A 33 2.26 5.86 -3.27
CA ALA A 33 1.41 4.75 -3.64
C ALA A 33 1.27 3.71 -2.52
N ALA A 34 0.11 3.05 -2.55
CA ALA A 34 -0.32 2.06 -1.58
C ALA A 34 -0.81 0.80 -2.28
N PHE A 35 -0.47 -0.36 -1.75
CA PHE A 35 -0.96 -1.65 -2.19
C PHE A 35 -1.91 -2.21 -1.15
N VAL A 36 -3.13 -2.52 -1.58
CA VAL A 36 -4.19 -3.08 -0.75
C VAL A 36 -4.47 -4.50 -1.23
N PRO A 37 -3.96 -5.54 -0.53
CA PRO A 37 -4.37 -6.90 -0.79
C PRO A 37 -5.80 -7.11 -0.28
N PHE A 38 -6.58 -7.87 -1.04
CA PHE A 38 -7.97 -8.22 -0.77
C PHE A 38 -8.84 -6.98 -0.49
N PRO A 39 -9.05 -6.11 -1.50
CA PRO A 39 -9.87 -4.92 -1.33
C PRO A 39 -11.29 -5.29 -0.93
N SER A 40 -11.82 -4.61 0.09
CA SER A 40 -13.21 -4.79 0.53
C SER A 40 -14.18 -4.12 -0.47
N ALA A 41 -15.41 -4.62 -0.54
CA ALA A 41 -16.45 -3.99 -1.35
C ALA A 41 -16.73 -2.53 -0.92
N THR A 42 -16.60 -2.24 0.38
CA THR A 42 -16.75 -0.89 0.93
C THR A 42 -15.65 0.05 0.47
N LEU A 43 -14.40 -0.43 0.37
CA LEU A 43 -13.29 0.35 -0.18
C LEU A 43 -13.52 0.71 -1.65
N MET A 44 -14.04 -0.23 -2.45
CA MET A 44 -14.36 0.02 -3.86
C MET A 44 -15.52 1.01 -4.03
N ALA A 45 -16.53 0.94 -3.15
CA ALA A 45 -17.69 1.83 -3.21
C ALA A 45 -17.40 3.24 -2.65
N THR A 46 -16.44 3.37 -1.74
CA THR A 46 -16.14 4.61 -0.99
C THR A 46 -14.73 5.13 -1.30
N LEU A 47 -14.19 4.78 -2.46
CA LEU A 47 -12.88 5.26 -2.87
C LEU A 47 -12.96 6.77 -3.14
N PRO A 48 -12.14 7.60 -2.47
CA PRO A 48 -12.09 9.03 -2.74
C PRO A 48 -11.70 9.33 -4.20
N GLN A 49 -12.29 10.37 -4.79
CA GLN A 49 -12.12 10.71 -6.21
C GLN A 49 -10.69 11.20 -6.55
N ASP A 50 -9.93 11.63 -5.55
CA ASP A 50 -8.55 12.11 -5.65
C ASP A 50 -7.50 10.99 -5.50
N ILE A 51 -7.93 9.72 -5.47
CA ILE A 51 -7.04 8.56 -5.46
C ILE A 51 -7.11 7.86 -6.81
N ALA A 52 -5.97 7.78 -7.49
CA ALA A 52 -5.84 7.09 -8.77
C ALA A 52 -5.59 5.59 -8.56
N ILE A 53 -6.33 4.74 -9.28
CA ILE A 53 -6.04 3.30 -9.36
C ILE A 53 -4.95 3.09 -10.42
N THR A 54 -3.76 2.67 -10.00
CA THR A 54 -2.61 2.44 -10.89
C THR A 54 -2.41 0.97 -11.23
N GLY A 55 -3.02 0.06 -10.47
CA GLY A 55 -3.03 -1.36 -10.75
C GLY A 55 -4.25 -2.02 -10.13
N GLN A 56 -4.84 -2.96 -10.86
CA GLN A 56 -6.00 -3.72 -10.38
C GLN A 56 -5.82 -5.19 -10.72
N SER A 57 -6.18 -6.05 -9.77
CA SER A 57 -6.23 -7.50 -9.93
C SER A 57 -7.40 -8.06 -9.15
N PRO A 58 -7.85 -9.30 -9.41
CA PRO A 58 -8.98 -9.91 -8.70
C PRO A 58 -8.81 -9.97 -7.18
N VAL A 59 -7.56 -9.95 -6.71
CA VAL A 59 -7.21 -10.10 -5.29
C VAL A 59 -6.46 -8.90 -4.72
N SER A 60 -6.19 -7.85 -5.51
CA SER A 60 -5.40 -6.73 -5.04
C SER A 60 -5.64 -5.46 -5.83
N LEU A 61 -5.29 -4.34 -5.21
CA LEU A 61 -5.48 -3.01 -5.75
C LEU A 61 -4.27 -2.15 -5.39
N THR A 62 -3.71 -1.47 -6.39
CA THR A 62 -2.65 -0.48 -6.22
C THR A 62 -3.22 0.90 -6.47
N LEU A 63 -3.03 1.77 -5.49
CA LEU A 63 -3.56 3.13 -5.44
C LEU A 63 -2.43 4.13 -5.36
N ARG A 64 -2.62 5.32 -5.92
CA ARG A 64 -1.71 6.47 -5.80
C ARG A 64 -2.51 7.71 -5.43
N SER A 65 -1.96 8.55 -4.56
CA SER A 65 -2.52 9.87 -4.29
C SER A 65 -1.38 10.84 -4.01
N GLU A 66 -1.56 12.08 -4.45
CA GLU A 66 -0.66 13.20 -4.13
C GLU A 66 -1.05 13.88 -2.80
N ALA A 67 -2.12 13.41 -2.15
CA ALA A 67 -2.60 13.95 -0.88
C ALA A 67 -1.88 13.32 0.32
N ASP A 68 -1.65 14.13 1.36
CA ASP A 68 -1.08 13.66 2.62
C ASP A 68 -1.94 12.57 3.27
N ASN A 69 -1.29 11.72 4.07
CA ASN A 69 -1.95 10.70 4.91
C ASN A 69 -2.79 9.66 4.15
N LEU A 70 -2.37 9.30 2.92
CA LEU A 70 -2.97 8.23 2.12
C LEU A 70 -3.31 6.95 2.92
N PRO A 71 -2.42 6.41 3.80
CA PRO A 71 -2.75 5.20 4.57
C PRO A 71 -3.99 5.36 5.46
N ALA A 72 -4.11 6.48 6.17
CA ALA A 72 -5.21 6.71 7.10
C ALA A 72 -6.56 6.76 6.36
N ARG A 73 -6.58 7.40 5.19
CA ARG A 73 -7.77 7.52 4.34
C ARG A 73 -8.20 6.18 3.77
N LEU A 74 -7.25 5.34 3.36
CA LEU A 74 -7.56 3.98 2.89
C LEU A 74 -8.14 3.11 4.00
N TYR A 75 -7.60 3.19 5.22
CA TYR A 75 -8.19 2.50 6.38
C TYR A 75 -9.61 3.00 6.68
N GLN A 76 -9.86 4.31 6.58
CA GLN A 76 -11.21 4.89 6.77
C GLN A 76 -12.20 4.45 5.68
N SER A 77 -11.76 4.32 4.44
CA SER A 77 -12.56 3.77 3.34
C SER A 77 -12.77 2.25 3.44
N GLY A 78 -12.15 1.58 4.42
CA GLY A 78 -12.38 0.17 4.71
C GLY A 78 -11.32 -0.78 4.14
N ALA A 79 -10.12 -0.29 3.83
CA ALA A 79 -8.97 -1.15 3.53
C ALA A 79 -8.59 -1.95 4.78
N TRP A 80 -8.37 -3.26 4.61
CA TRP A 80 -7.96 -4.13 5.72
C TRP A 80 -6.46 -4.04 5.99
N LEU A 81 -5.65 -3.98 4.93
CA LEU A 81 -4.21 -3.88 5.00
C LEU A 81 -3.73 -2.89 3.94
N VAL A 82 -2.84 -1.98 4.33
CA VAL A 82 -2.21 -1.01 3.43
C VAL A 82 -0.71 -1.22 3.50
N LEU A 83 -0.12 -1.61 2.38
CA LEU A 83 1.31 -1.83 2.23
C LEU A 83 1.92 -0.72 1.37
N PRO A 84 3.18 -0.35 1.60
CA PRO A 84 3.85 0.63 0.75
C PRO A 84 3.96 0.06 -0.67
N ALA A 85 3.61 0.88 -1.66
CA ALA A 85 3.72 0.54 -3.07
C ALA A 85 4.35 1.69 -3.84
N GLY A 86 4.79 1.39 -5.06
CA GLY A 86 5.53 2.36 -5.86
C GLY A 86 6.98 2.43 -5.41
N LEU A 87 7.84 1.72 -6.12
CA LEU A 87 9.26 2.01 -6.08
C LEU A 87 9.43 3.37 -6.76
N GLU A 88 9.49 4.45 -5.98
CA GLU A 88 10.01 5.76 -6.41
C GLU A 88 11.26 5.58 -7.29
N ALA A 89 12.09 4.59 -6.95
CA ALA A 89 13.32 4.21 -7.65
C ALA A 89 13.16 3.82 -9.13
N CYS A 90 11.97 3.45 -9.60
CA CYS A 90 11.71 3.15 -11.01
C CYS A 90 11.07 4.32 -11.78
N ILE A 91 10.66 5.37 -11.07
CA ILE A 91 10.14 6.60 -11.68
C ILE A 91 11.34 7.52 -11.93
N PRO A 92 11.63 7.90 -13.18
CA PRO A 92 12.74 8.80 -13.44
C PRO A 92 12.49 10.17 -12.81
N ASN A 93 13.55 10.79 -12.26
CA ASN A 93 13.47 12.04 -11.50
C ASN A 93 12.64 13.14 -12.17
N PHE A 94 12.72 13.27 -13.50
CA PHE A 94 12.01 14.30 -14.27
C PHE A 94 10.47 14.16 -14.26
N LEU A 95 9.93 13.04 -13.78
CA LEU A 95 8.48 12.85 -13.56
C LEU A 95 8.05 13.05 -12.11
N ARG A 96 8.99 13.27 -11.17
CA ARG A 96 8.69 13.55 -9.75
C ARG A 96 8.46 15.04 -9.48
N GLU A 97 8.95 15.91 -10.35
CA GLU A 97 8.67 17.34 -10.25
C GLU A 97 7.23 17.62 -10.73
N THR A 98 6.32 17.81 -9.78
CA THR A 98 5.02 18.43 -10.04
C THR A 98 5.27 19.82 -10.63
N PRO A 99 4.66 20.19 -11.77
CA PRO A 99 4.82 21.53 -12.31
C PRO A 99 4.28 22.52 -11.27
N ALA A 100 5.16 23.34 -10.72
CA ALA A 100 4.80 24.47 -9.89
C ALA A 100 3.72 25.27 -10.62
N THR A 101 2.51 25.27 -10.08
CA THR A 101 1.40 26.08 -10.57
C THR A 101 1.81 27.55 -10.48
N ARG A 102 2.16 28.07 -11.65
CA ARG A 102 2.24 29.48 -11.99
C ARG A 102 0.87 30.15 -11.84
#